data_AF-A0A2M8NG46-F1
#
_entry.id   AF-A0A2M8NG46-F1
#
_cell.length_a   1.000
_cell.length_b   1.000
_cell.length_c   1.000
_cell.angle_alpha   90.00
_cell.angle_beta   90.00
_cell.angle_gamma   90.00
#
_symmetry.space_group_name_H-M   'P 1'
#
loop_
_entity.id
_entity.type
_entity.pdbx_description
1 polymer ?
#
loop_
_entity_poly.entity_id
_entity_poly.type
_entity_poly.pdbx_seq_one_letter_code
_entity_poly.pdbx_strand_id
1 'polypeptide(L)'
;MAREAALTQKRLTPHLNRALGTLPEIDRQIFLNRLNAHLPALFSGLYELYGARYDFFYHLEMILTTAAEMYAARPSDLKALDGLRETHPNWYLSEVMMGAVCYVDRFARDLVGIQGRLPYLRELGVTYLHLMPLFLSPEKQNDGGYAVSSFREVNPALGSMKDLADLSRELRANGISLVLDFVFNHTSDEHEWAKRALAGDPEYQDY
;
A
#
# COMPACT_ATOMS: atom_id res chain seq x y z
N MET A 1 -1.20 -14.86 22.31
CA MET A 1 -1.06 -13.60 23.07
C MET A 1 -2.29 -12.68 22.92
N ALA A 2 -3.50 -13.24 23.01
CA ALA A 2 -4.73 -12.48 22.75
C ALA A 2 -5.05 -11.47 23.87
N ARG A 3 -4.77 -11.83 25.13
CA ARG A 3 -4.96 -10.94 26.29
C ARG A 3 -4.03 -9.73 26.21
N GLU A 4 -2.77 -9.95 25.86
CA GLU A 4 -1.73 -8.93 25.74
C GLU A 4 -2.06 -7.95 24.59
N ALA A 5 -2.53 -8.48 23.46
CA ALA A 5 -3.01 -7.67 22.34
C ALA A 5 -4.18 -6.76 22.76
N ALA A 6 -5.18 -7.29 23.47
CA ALA A 6 -6.32 -6.51 23.94
C ALA A 6 -5.93 -5.42 24.95
N LEU A 7 -5.01 -5.72 25.87
CA LEU A 7 -4.46 -4.72 26.81
C LEU A 7 -3.69 -3.62 26.07
N THR A 8 -2.89 -4.01 25.07
CA THR A 8 -2.14 -3.08 24.23
C THR A 8 -3.08 -2.17 23.46
N GLN A 9 -4.12 -2.72 22.84
CA GLN A 9 -5.13 -1.94 22.15
C GLN A 9 -5.77 -0.91 23.06
N LYS A 10 -6.23 -1.32 24.25
CA LYS A 10 -6.86 -0.42 25.22
C LYS A 10 -5.95 0.75 25.60
N ARG A 11 -4.64 0.50 25.73
CA ARG A 11 -3.63 1.54 26.05
C ARG A 11 -3.40 2.51 24.89
N LEU A 12 -3.44 2.01 23.65
CA LEU A 12 -3.16 2.80 22.45
C LEU A 12 -4.41 3.51 21.89
N THR A 13 -5.63 3.09 22.23
CA THR A 13 -6.88 3.70 21.77
C THR A 13 -6.89 5.23 21.86
N PRO A 14 -6.46 5.89 22.96
CA PRO A 14 -6.42 7.36 23.03
C PRO A 14 -5.54 8.01 21.95
N HIS A 15 -4.49 7.33 21.51
CA HIS A 15 -3.58 7.84 20.48
C HIS A 15 -4.19 7.68 19.09
N LEU A 16 -4.83 6.53 18.84
CA LEU A 16 -5.58 6.29 17.60
C LEU A 16 -6.73 7.28 17.42
N ASN A 17 -7.39 7.66 18.51
CA ASN A 17 -8.49 8.64 18.50
C ASN A 17 -8.06 10.03 18.03
N ARG A 18 -6.77 10.39 18.06
CA ARG A 18 -6.31 11.67 17.49
C ARG A 18 -6.55 11.73 15.98
N ALA A 19 -6.32 10.62 15.29
CA ALA A 19 -6.57 10.48 13.86
C ALA A 19 -8.04 10.15 13.56
N LEU A 20 -8.65 9.26 14.35
CA LEU A 20 -10.01 8.77 14.11
C LEU A 20 -11.11 9.72 14.59
N GLY A 21 -10.81 10.66 15.48
CA GLY A 21 -11.80 11.54 16.11
C GLY A 21 -12.48 12.52 15.14
N THR A 22 -11.87 12.75 13.98
CA THR A 22 -12.43 13.60 12.91
C THR A 22 -13.37 12.83 11.97
N LEU A 23 -13.42 11.50 12.08
CA LEU A 23 -14.22 10.65 11.21
C LEU A 23 -15.68 10.54 11.69
N PRO A 24 -16.63 10.30 10.76
CA PRO A 24 -17.97 9.86 11.11
C PRO A 24 -17.95 8.65 12.03
N GLU A 25 -18.95 8.55 12.92
CA GLU A 25 -19.08 7.46 13.89
C GLU A 25 -18.95 6.08 13.24
N ILE A 26 -19.63 5.91 12.09
CA ILE A 26 -19.64 4.65 11.35
C ILE A 26 -18.24 4.23 10.89
N ASP A 27 -17.46 5.17 10.35
CA ASP A 27 -16.09 4.91 9.87
C ASP A 27 -15.17 4.55 11.04
N ARG A 28 -15.33 5.24 12.17
CA ARG A 28 -14.56 4.95 13.39
C ARG A 28 -14.88 3.56 13.92
N GLN A 29 -16.15 3.18 13.97
CA GLN A 29 -16.56 1.86 14.43
C GLN A 29 -16.04 0.75 13.50
N ILE A 30 -16.06 0.96 12.17
CA ILE A 30 -15.50 0.03 11.19
C ILE A 30 -14.00 -0.21 11.48
N PHE A 31 -13.23 0.86 11.65
CA PHE A 31 -11.80 0.74 11.95
C PHE A 31 -11.56 -0.02 13.25
N LEU A 32 -12.26 0.34 14.33
CA LEU A 32 -12.11 -0.30 15.63
C LEU A 32 -12.51 -1.78 15.60
N ASN A 33 -13.55 -2.14 14.84
CA ASN A 33 -13.95 -3.53 14.65
C ASN A 33 -12.88 -4.35 13.91
N ARG A 34 -12.32 -3.80 12.82
CA ARG A 34 -11.20 -4.42 12.08
C ARG A 34 -9.98 -4.57 12.98
N LEU A 35 -9.64 -3.54 13.74
CA LEU A 35 -8.52 -3.57 14.68
C LEU A 35 -8.74 -4.66 15.74
N ASN A 36 -9.92 -4.74 16.37
CA ASN A 36 -10.26 -5.79 17.32
C ASN A 36 -10.10 -7.20 16.72
N ALA A 37 -10.54 -7.39 15.46
CA ALA A 37 -10.48 -8.68 14.78
C ALA A 37 -9.06 -9.11 14.41
N HIS A 38 -8.21 -8.18 13.95
CA HIS A 38 -6.92 -8.51 13.34
C HIS A 38 -5.70 -8.26 14.24
N LEU A 39 -5.81 -7.39 15.25
CA LEU A 39 -4.69 -7.05 16.12
C LEU A 39 -4.09 -8.26 16.86
N PRO A 40 -4.86 -9.27 17.34
CA PRO A 40 -4.25 -10.42 18.01
C PRO A 40 -3.25 -11.19 17.14
N ALA A 41 -3.56 -11.35 15.85
CA ALA A 41 -2.67 -12.02 14.89
C ALA A 41 -1.45 -11.14 14.57
N LEU A 42 -1.68 -9.85 14.26
CA LEU A 42 -0.61 -8.89 14.00
C LEU A 42 0.36 -8.78 15.18
N PHE A 43 -0.17 -8.59 16.39
CA PHE A 43 0.63 -8.49 17.61
C PHE A 43 1.44 -9.75 17.85
N SER A 44 0.82 -10.93 17.69
CA SER A 44 1.52 -12.19 17.97
C SER A 44 2.67 -12.42 16.99
N GLY A 45 2.47 -12.15 15.69
CA GLY A 45 3.53 -12.29 14.69
C GLY A 45 4.67 -11.29 14.87
N LEU A 46 4.35 -10.01 15.15
CA LEU A 46 5.37 -9.00 15.41
C LEU A 46 6.14 -9.27 16.70
N TYR A 47 5.45 -9.70 17.77
CA TYR A 47 6.09 -9.99 19.04
C TYR A 47 6.98 -11.23 18.97
N GLU A 48 6.59 -12.26 18.20
CA GLU A 48 7.42 -13.43 17.95
C GLU A 48 8.75 -13.07 17.27
N LEU A 49 8.70 -12.17 16.28
CA LEU A 49 9.88 -11.75 15.53
C LEU A 49 10.74 -10.72 16.29
N TYR A 50 10.10 -9.77 16.96
CA TYR A 50 10.75 -8.54 17.43
C TYR A 50 10.52 -8.22 18.90
N GLY A 51 9.79 -9.04 19.66
CA GLY A 51 9.40 -8.73 21.04
C GLY A 51 10.56 -8.53 22.02
N ALA A 52 11.77 -9.01 21.67
CA ALA A 52 13.00 -8.80 22.46
C ALA A 52 13.75 -7.50 22.11
N ARG A 53 13.34 -6.79 21.06
CA ARG A 53 13.93 -5.51 20.66
C ARG A 53 13.51 -4.40 21.63
N TYR A 54 14.44 -3.49 21.95
CA TYR A 54 14.17 -2.39 22.88
C TYR A 54 13.12 -1.39 22.37
N ASP A 55 12.96 -1.29 21.05
CA ASP A 55 12.08 -0.38 20.32
C ASP A 55 10.75 -1.03 19.87
N PHE A 56 10.48 -2.28 20.25
CA PHE A 56 9.32 -3.04 19.79
C PHE A 56 7.99 -2.29 19.97
N PHE A 57 7.71 -1.83 21.20
CA PHE A 57 6.45 -1.16 21.49
C PHE A 57 6.34 0.21 20.82
N TYR A 58 7.47 0.87 20.57
CA TYR A 58 7.51 2.12 19.80
C TYR A 58 7.07 1.86 18.35
N HIS A 59 7.65 0.87 17.68
CA HIS A 59 7.27 0.53 16.30
C HIS A 59 5.83 0.00 16.22
N LEU A 60 5.38 -0.78 17.20
CA LEU A 60 3.99 -1.24 17.25
C LEU A 60 3.01 -0.05 17.34
N GLU A 61 3.29 0.93 18.19
CA GLU A 61 2.50 2.15 18.28
C GLU A 61 2.52 2.93 16.96
N MET A 62 3.70 3.11 16.36
CA MET A 62 3.84 3.80 15.06
C MET A 62 3.06 3.11 13.95
N ILE A 63 3.07 1.78 13.87
CA ILE A 63 2.28 1.02 12.90
C ILE A 63 0.79 1.29 13.07
N LEU A 64 0.29 1.22 14.31
CA LEU A 64 -1.15 1.36 14.59
C LEU A 64 -1.64 2.80 14.41
N THR A 65 -0.84 3.79 14.83
CA THR A 65 -1.15 5.22 14.64
C THR A 65 -1.11 5.59 13.15
N THR A 66 -0.09 5.15 12.42
CA THR A 66 -0.01 5.33 10.96
C THR A 66 -1.20 4.67 10.26
N ALA A 67 -1.58 3.45 10.66
CA ALA A 67 -2.75 2.78 10.09
C ALA A 67 -4.05 3.57 10.33
N ALA A 68 -4.22 4.16 11.52
CA ALA A 68 -5.37 5.01 11.83
C ALA A 68 -5.39 6.30 10.99
N GLU A 69 -4.25 6.96 10.84
CA GLU A 69 -4.09 8.15 10.00
C GLU A 69 -4.37 7.86 8.53
N MET A 70 -3.79 6.77 8.00
CA MET A 70 -3.98 6.38 6.60
C MET A 70 -5.41 5.92 6.33
N TYR A 71 -6.09 5.28 7.30
CA TYR A 71 -7.51 4.99 7.20
C TYR A 71 -8.37 6.25 7.23
N ALA A 72 -8.02 7.23 8.08
CA ALA A 72 -8.74 8.49 8.14
C ALA A 72 -8.63 9.27 6.82
N ALA A 73 -7.43 9.30 6.23
CA ALA A 73 -7.17 9.90 4.92
C ALA A 73 -7.70 9.08 3.73
N ARG A 74 -8.16 7.84 3.94
CA ARG A 74 -8.60 6.95 2.87
C ARG A 74 -9.85 7.50 2.18
N PRO A 75 -9.83 7.65 0.84
CA PRO A 75 -11.00 8.07 0.05
C PRO A 75 -12.24 7.21 0.32
N SER A 76 -13.42 7.83 0.28
CA SER A 76 -14.70 7.16 0.58
C SER A 76 -15.06 6.05 -0.41
N ASP A 77 -14.71 6.20 -1.70
CA ASP A 77 -14.88 5.16 -2.72
C ASP A 77 -14.06 3.91 -2.38
N LEU A 78 -12.85 4.10 -1.86
CA LEU A 78 -11.99 2.99 -1.42
C LEU A 78 -12.47 2.35 -0.11
N LYS A 79 -12.99 3.14 0.83
CA LYS A 79 -13.64 2.59 2.04
C LYS A 79 -14.86 1.73 1.69
N ALA A 80 -15.66 2.17 0.71
CA ALA A 80 -16.79 1.39 0.20
C ALA A 80 -16.32 0.09 -0.48
N LEU A 81 -15.24 0.15 -1.27
CA LEU A 81 -14.62 -1.02 -1.88
C LEU A 81 -14.09 -2.01 -0.83
N ASP A 82 -13.53 -1.53 0.28
CA ASP A 82 -13.10 -2.39 1.38
C ASP A 82 -14.28 -3.21 1.92
N GLY A 83 -15.42 -2.57 2.23
CA GLY A 83 -16.62 -3.26 2.71
C GLY A 83 -17.21 -4.25 1.70
N LEU A 84 -17.20 -3.90 0.41
CA LEU A 84 -17.62 -4.81 -0.66
C LEU A 84 -16.75 -6.07 -0.72
N ARG A 85 -15.43 -5.93 -0.61
CA ARG A 85 -14.50 -7.06 -0.66
C ARG A 85 -14.51 -7.90 0.61
N GLU A 86 -14.76 -7.29 1.76
CA GLU A 86 -14.96 -8.03 3.03
C GLU A 86 -16.21 -8.92 2.97
N THR A 87 -17.29 -8.47 2.32
CA THR A 87 -18.51 -9.29 2.15
C THR A 87 -18.40 -10.33 1.02
N HIS A 88 -17.42 -10.19 0.13
CA HIS A 88 -17.16 -11.09 -1.00
C HIS A 88 -15.70 -11.54 -1.02
N PRO A 89 -15.22 -12.29 -0.01
CA PRO A 89 -13.79 -12.57 0.16
C PRO A 89 -13.18 -13.33 -1.03
N ASN A 90 -13.99 -14.05 -1.80
CA ASN A 90 -13.56 -14.83 -2.96
C ASN A 90 -13.73 -14.11 -4.30
N TRP A 91 -13.92 -12.78 -4.32
CA TRP A 91 -14.15 -12.00 -5.55
C TRP A 91 -13.09 -12.27 -6.64
N TYR A 92 -11.83 -12.46 -6.23
CA TYR A 92 -10.70 -12.72 -7.13
C TYR A 92 -10.67 -14.15 -7.72
N LEU A 93 -11.54 -15.06 -7.24
CA LEU A 93 -11.68 -16.42 -7.78
C LEU A 93 -12.75 -16.54 -8.86
N SER A 94 -13.49 -15.46 -9.16
CA SER A 94 -14.51 -15.49 -10.20
C SER A 94 -13.90 -15.70 -11.58
N GLU A 95 -14.61 -16.44 -12.42
CA GLU A 95 -14.33 -16.68 -13.83
C GLU A 95 -14.28 -15.40 -14.69
N VAL A 96 -14.87 -14.29 -14.20
CA VAL A 96 -14.81 -12.99 -14.88
C VAL A 96 -13.53 -12.22 -14.57
N MET A 97 -12.66 -12.75 -13.71
CA MET A 97 -11.34 -12.20 -13.45
C MET A 97 -10.39 -12.56 -14.59
N MET A 98 -10.05 -11.56 -15.41
CA MET A 98 -9.07 -11.69 -16.48
C MET A 98 -7.95 -10.68 -16.26
N GLY A 99 -6.75 -11.22 -16.05
CA GLY A 99 -5.53 -10.48 -15.77
C GLY A 99 -4.74 -10.15 -17.02
N ALA A 100 -4.22 -8.93 -17.08
CA ALA A 100 -3.20 -8.51 -18.03
C ALA A 100 -2.03 -7.88 -17.28
N VAL A 101 -0.83 -7.98 -17.87
CA VAL A 101 0.39 -7.34 -17.35
C VAL A 101 1.10 -6.60 -18.48
N CYS A 102 1.62 -5.41 -18.18
CA CYS A 102 2.41 -4.66 -19.16
C CYS A 102 3.40 -3.68 -18.50
N TYR A 103 4.47 -3.38 -19.25
CA TYR A 103 5.32 -2.23 -19.02
C TYR A 103 4.66 -0.97 -19.60
N VAL A 104 4.53 0.09 -18.79
CA VAL A 104 3.84 1.33 -19.18
C VAL A 104 4.52 2.00 -20.37
N ASP A 105 5.86 2.14 -20.32
CA ASP A 105 6.67 2.72 -21.39
C ASP A 105 6.54 1.96 -22.71
N ARG A 106 6.46 0.62 -22.64
CA ARG A 106 6.39 -0.24 -23.84
C ARG A 106 5.01 -0.32 -24.45
N PHE A 107 3.98 -0.41 -23.61
CA PHE A 107 2.61 -0.60 -24.09
C PHE A 107 1.94 0.74 -24.47
N ALA A 108 2.20 1.79 -23.69
CA ALA A 108 1.50 3.05 -23.85
C ALA A 108 2.35 4.32 -23.64
N ARG A 109 3.68 4.18 -23.52
CA ARG A 109 4.67 5.25 -23.28
C ARG A 109 4.62 5.85 -21.87
N ASP A 110 3.45 6.21 -21.36
CA ASP A 110 3.26 6.83 -20.05
C ASP A 110 1.89 6.48 -19.44
N LEU A 111 1.64 6.92 -18.20
CA LEU A 111 0.40 6.63 -17.48
C LEU A 111 -0.85 7.21 -18.14
N VAL A 112 -0.74 8.38 -18.78
CA VAL A 112 -1.83 8.99 -19.55
C VAL A 112 -2.12 8.16 -20.81
N GLY A 113 -1.08 7.61 -21.42
CA GLY A 113 -1.19 6.65 -22.50
C GLY A 113 -1.96 5.40 -22.09
N ILE A 114 -1.71 4.83 -20.89
CA ILE A 114 -2.48 3.69 -20.37
C ILE A 114 -3.96 4.06 -20.26
N GLN A 115 -4.28 5.25 -19.74
CA GLN A 115 -5.66 5.75 -19.69
C GLN A 115 -6.28 5.81 -21.11
N GLY A 116 -5.51 6.24 -22.12
CA GLY A 116 -5.93 6.20 -23.53
C GLY A 116 -6.16 4.79 -24.10
N ARG A 117 -5.64 3.73 -23.46
CA ARG A 117 -5.84 2.32 -23.85
C ARG A 117 -7.05 1.66 -23.19
N LEU A 118 -7.79 2.36 -22.32
CA LEU A 118 -8.97 1.80 -21.65
C LEU A 118 -10.00 1.16 -22.60
N PRO A 119 -10.34 1.75 -23.76
CA PRO A 119 -11.27 1.10 -24.69
C PRO A 119 -10.80 -0.29 -25.14
N TYR A 120 -9.51 -0.43 -25.44
CA TYR A 120 -8.90 -1.71 -25.83
C TYR A 120 -8.88 -2.71 -24.67
N LEU A 121 -8.48 -2.27 -23.47
CA LEU A 121 -8.45 -3.14 -22.28
C LEU A 121 -9.85 -3.68 -21.95
N ARG A 122 -10.89 -2.84 -22.12
CA ARG A 122 -12.29 -3.24 -21.95
C ARG A 122 -12.78 -4.18 -23.02
N GLU A 123 -12.45 -3.92 -24.29
CA GLU A 123 -12.79 -4.80 -25.41
C GLU A 123 -12.18 -6.19 -25.21
N LEU A 124 -10.94 -6.26 -24.72
CA LEU A 124 -10.27 -7.51 -24.38
C LEU A 124 -10.93 -8.23 -23.18
N GLY A 125 -11.66 -7.49 -22.32
CA GLY A 125 -12.32 -8.01 -21.13
C GLY A 125 -11.44 -7.99 -19.86
N VAL A 126 -10.37 -7.18 -19.85
CA VAL A 126 -9.46 -7.08 -18.70
C VAL A 126 -10.22 -6.56 -17.49
N THR A 127 -10.09 -7.23 -16.34
CA THR A 127 -10.65 -6.79 -15.04
C THR A 127 -9.56 -6.66 -13.96
N TYR A 128 -8.32 -7.01 -14.29
CA TYR A 128 -7.15 -6.89 -13.44
C TYR A 128 -5.96 -6.48 -14.30
N LEU A 129 -5.33 -5.34 -14.00
CA LEU A 129 -4.20 -4.83 -14.76
C LEU A 129 -2.99 -4.63 -13.84
N HIS A 130 -1.97 -5.45 -14.04
CA HIS A 130 -0.67 -5.29 -13.41
C HIS A 130 0.21 -4.39 -14.27
N LEU A 131 0.64 -3.28 -13.69
CA LEU A 131 1.67 -2.43 -14.28
C LEU A 131 3.02 -2.78 -13.64
N MET A 132 3.99 -3.10 -14.48
CA MET A 132 5.39 -3.31 -14.06
C MET A 132 5.94 -2.05 -13.35
N PRO A 133 7.04 -2.14 -12.58
CA PRO A 133 7.45 -1.09 -11.64
C PRO A 133 7.44 0.33 -12.19
N LEU A 134 6.75 1.22 -11.46
CA LEU A 134 6.47 2.60 -11.89
C LEU A 134 7.25 3.66 -11.10
N PHE A 135 7.81 3.26 -9.96
CA PHE A 135 8.42 4.17 -9.01
C PHE A 135 9.83 4.58 -9.44
N LEU A 136 10.32 5.67 -8.86
CA LEU A 136 11.65 6.20 -9.12
C LEU A 136 12.69 5.11 -8.85
N SER A 137 13.63 4.97 -9.79
CA SER A 137 14.71 3.99 -9.76
C SER A 137 15.94 4.57 -10.47
N PRO A 138 17.15 4.00 -10.31
CA PRO A 138 18.34 4.48 -10.99
C PRO A 138 18.18 4.52 -12.51
N GLU A 139 18.86 5.45 -13.20
CA GLU A 139 18.69 5.60 -14.65
C GLU A 139 19.29 4.44 -15.46
N LYS A 140 20.40 3.84 -14.99
CA LYS A 140 21.20 2.89 -15.79
C LYS A 140 20.90 1.44 -15.48
N GLN A 141 21.17 1.02 -14.24
CA GLN A 141 21.02 -0.36 -13.80
C GLN A 141 19.96 -0.38 -12.70
N ASN A 142 18.71 -0.65 -13.09
CA ASN A 142 17.57 -0.63 -12.18
C ASN A 142 16.79 -1.93 -12.12
N ASP A 143 17.32 -3.00 -12.73
CA ASP A 143 16.66 -4.29 -12.85
C ASP A 143 15.23 -4.19 -13.41
N GLY A 144 15.05 -3.38 -14.46
CA GLY A 144 13.72 -3.14 -15.04
C GLY A 144 12.75 -2.37 -14.13
N GLY A 145 13.30 -1.58 -13.20
CA GLY A 145 12.56 -0.75 -12.23
C GLY A 145 12.40 -1.39 -10.85
N TYR A 146 12.88 -2.62 -10.63
CA TYR A 146 12.82 -3.29 -9.32
C TYR A 146 13.83 -2.74 -8.30
N ALA A 147 14.91 -2.07 -8.73
CA ALA A 147 15.78 -1.32 -7.82
C ALA A 147 15.15 0.04 -7.47
N VAL A 148 14.28 0.09 -6.46
CA VAL A 148 13.51 1.31 -6.12
C VAL A 148 14.36 2.35 -5.37
N SER A 149 14.37 3.59 -5.86
CA SER A 149 14.99 4.77 -5.21
C SER A 149 14.01 5.60 -4.37
N SER A 150 12.72 5.55 -4.68
CA SER A 150 11.67 6.18 -3.87
C SER A 150 10.33 5.49 -4.07
N PHE A 151 9.74 4.95 -3.00
CA PHE A 151 8.39 4.37 -3.02
C PHE A 151 7.26 5.42 -3.08
N ARG A 152 7.60 6.71 -3.11
CA ARG A 152 6.65 7.83 -3.02
C ARG A 152 6.60 8.66 -4.29
N GLU A 153 7.48 8.39 -5.24
CA GLU A 153 7.63 9.15 -6.47
C GLU A 153 7.53 8.21 -7.66
N VAL A 154 6.59 8.49 -8.57
CA VAL A 154 6.56 7.84 -9.88
C VAL A 154 7.79 8.29 -10.67
N ASN A 155 8.37 7.39 -11.47
CA ASN A 155 9.43 7.73 -12.41
C ASN A 155 8.94 8.87 -13.34
N PRO A 156 9.60 10.03 -13.36
CA PRO A 156 9.15 11.18 -14.15
C PRO A 156 8.97 10.91 -15.65
N ALA A 157 9.64 9.89 -16.19
CA ALA A 157 9.46 9.46 -17.58
C ALA A 157 8.09 8.80 -17.85
N LEU A 158 7.44 8.28 -16.81
CA LEU A 158 6.13 7.63 -16.87
C LEU A 158 4.98 8.56 -16.44
N GLY A 159 5.27 9.61 -15.69
CA GLY A 159 4.30 10.60 -15.22
C GLY A 159 4.52 10.99 -13.75
N SER A 160 3.44 11.33 -13.05
CA SER A 160 3.44 11.77 -11.66
C SER A 160 2.58 10.89 -10.75
N MET A 161 2.72 11.08 -9.44
CA MET A 161 1.80 10.47 -8.46
C MET A 161 0.34 10.85 -8.68
N LYS A 162 0.09 12.05 -9.22
CA LYS A 162 -1.26 12.49 -9.58
C LYS A 162 -1.80 11.67 -10.76
N ASP A 163 -0.99 11.45 -11.79
CA ASP A 163 -1.38 10.66 -12.97
C ASP A 163 -1.67 9.20 -12.57
N LEU A 164 -0.86 8.63 -11.67
CA LEU A 164 -1.12 7.30 -11.12
C LEU A 164 -2.44 7.26 -10.33
N ALA A 165 -2.71 8.27 -9.51
CA ALA A 165 -3.96 8.36 -8.76
C ALA A 165 -5.18 8.52 -9.68
N ASP A 166 -5.08 9.34 -10.72
CA ASP A 166 -6.12 9.52 -11.75
C ASP A 166 -6.36 8.21 -12.52
N LEU A 167 -5.30 7.56 -13.01
CA LEU A 167 -5.39 6.26 -13.67
C LEU A 167 -6.04 5.21 -12.78
N SER A 168 -5.68 5.16 -11.49
CA SER A 168 -6.27 4.22 -10.54
C SER A 168 -7.79 4.41 -10.41
N ARG A 169 -8.27 5.66 -10.39
CA ARG A 169 -9.70 5.98 -10.31
C ARG A 169 -10.40 5.56 -11.59
N GLU A 170 -9.82 5.88 -12.74
CA GLU A 170 -10.42 5.58 -14.03
C GLU A 170 -10.49 4.06 -14.29
N LEU A 171 -9.44 3.31 -13.95
CA LEU A 171 -9.46 1.84 -14.02
C LEU A 171 -10.57 1.27 -13.14
N ARG A 172 -10.69 1.72 -11.87
CA ARG A 172 -11.77 1.28 -10.97
C ARG A 172 -13.15 1.59 -11.52
N ALA A 173 -13.36 2.78 -12.08
CA ALA A 173 -14.62 3.19 -12.70
C ALA A 173 -15.01 2.30 -13.90
N ASN A 174 -14.03 1.67 -14.53
CA ASN A 174 -14.21 0.74 -15.65
C ASN A 174 -14.13 -0.74 -15.23
N GLY A 175 -14.20 -1.05 -13.93
CA GLY A 175 -14.20 -2.43 -13.42
C GLY A 175 -12.82 -3.12 -13.45
N ILE A 176 -11.75 -2.34 -13.59
CA ILE A 176 -10.38 -2.86 -13.65
C ILE A 176 -9.67 -2.60 -12.32
N SER A 177 -9.18 -3.68 -11.69
CA SER A 177 -8.32 -3.59 -10.50
C SER A 177 -6.90 -3.27 -10.93
N LEU A 178 -6.40 -2.10 -10.56
CA LEU A 178 -4.98 -1.76 -10.70
C LEU A 178 -4.14 -2.56 -9.71
N VAL A 179 -3.07 -3.17 -10.21
CA VAL A 179 -2.07 -3.91 -9.42
C VAL A 179 -0.69 -3.38 -9.71
N LEU A 180 0.08 -3.20 -8.64
CA LEU A 180 1.46 -2.71 -8.65
C LEU A 180 2.33 -3.65 -7.83
N ASP A 181 3.61 -3.69 -8.16
CA ASP A 181 4.63 -4.36 -7.34
C ASP A 181 4.83 -3.64 -6.00
N PHE A 182 5.00 -4.43 -4.94
CA PHE A 182 5.50 -3.96 -3.64
C PHE A 182 6.87 -4.58 -3.40
N VAL A 183 7.93 -3.87 -3.77
CA VAL A 183 9.32 -4.35 -3.66
C VAL A 183 9.85 -4.07 -2.26
N PHE A 184 9.50 -4.95 -1.32
CA PHE A 184 9.78 -4.75 0.11
C PHE A 184 11.05 -5.44 0.61
N ASN A 185 11.63 -6.35 -0.19
CA ASN A 185 12.82 -7.11 0.20
C ASN A 185 14.12 -6.30 0.09
N HIS A 186 14.16 -5.32 -0.81
CA HIS A 186 15.36 -4.52 -1.07
C HIS A 186 14.99 -3.14 -1.63
N THR A 187 15.95 -2.22 -1.58
CA THR A 187 15.90 -0.91 -2.24
C THR A 187 17.14 -0.76 -3.12
N SER A 188 17.16 0.24 -4.02
CA SER A 188 18.39 0.63 -4.70
C SER A 188 19.40 1.23 -3.72
N ASP A 189 20.69 1.17 -4.08
CA ASP A 189 21.76 1.89 -3.39
C ASP A 189 21.59 3.42 -3.46
N GLU A 190 20.79 3.93 -4.41
CA GLU A 190 20.42 5.33 -4.51
C GLU A 190 19.23 5.74 -3.62
N HIS A 191 18.57 4.80 -2.93
CA HIS A 191 17.47 5.11 -2.00
C HIS A 191 17.99 5.94 -0.82
N GLU A 192 17.15 6.84 -0.28
CA GLU A 192 17.54 7.71 0.84
C GLU A 192 18.06 6.91 2.05
N TRP A 193 17.38 5.81 2.37
CA TRP A 193 17.79 4.89 3.43
C TRP A 193 19.19 4.31 3.22
N ALA A 194 19.49 3.80 2.02
CA ALA A 194 20.81 3.27 1.68
C ALA A 194 21.90 4.35 1.73
N LYS A 195 21.61 5.56 1.24
CA LYS A 195 22.53 6.70 1.30
C LYS A 195 22.83 7.11 2.74
N ARG A 196 21.83 7.17 3.61
CA ARG A 196 22.01 7.49 5.04
C ARG A 196 22.80 6.41 5.78
N ALA A 197 22.50 5.13 5.50
CA ALA A 197 23.25 3.99 6.03
C ALA A 197 24.74 4.09 5.67
N LEU A 198 25.04 4.35 4.38
CA LEU A 198 26.42 4.51 3.88
C LEU A 198 27.13 5.73 4.48
N ALA A 199 26.39 6.81 4.76
CA ALA A 199 26.91 8.01 5.42
C ALA A 199 27.18 7.82 6.92
N GLY A 200 26.85 6.65 7.48
CA GLY A 200 27.11 6.31 8.88
C GLY A 200 26.02 6.74 9.85
N ASP A 201 24.80 7.00 9.37
CA ASP A 201 23.65 7.30 10.25
C ASP A 201 23.24 6.03 11.01
N PRO A 202 23.39 5.98 12.36
CA PRO A 202 23.12 4.77 13.13
C PRO A 202 21.68 4.27 13.05
N GLU A 203 20.71 5.15 12.76
CA GLU A 203 19.32 4.74 12.58
C GLU A 203 19.12 3.95 11.28
N TYR A 204 19.94 4.21 10.26
CA TYR A 204 19.82 3.63 8.92
C TYR A 204 20.81 2.50 8.62
N GLN A 205 21.85 2.32 9.44
CA GLN A 205 22.83 1.24 9.24
C GLN A 205 22.24 -0.17 9.40
N ASP A 206 21.23 -0.31 10.26
CA ASP A 206 20.51 -1.57 10.55
C ASP A 206 19.05 -1.54 10.01
N TYR A 207 18.80 -0.83 8.89
CA TYR A 207 17.46 -0.67 8.30
C TYR A 207 16.84 -1.97 7.77
#